data_AF-A0A7Y7NRI6-F1
#
_entry.id   AF-A0A7Y7NRI6-F1
#
_cell.length_a   1.000
_cell.length_b   1.000
_cell.length_c   1.000
_cell.angle_alpha   90.00
_cell.angle_beta   90.00
_cell.angle_gamma   90.00
#
_symmetry.space_group_name_H-M   'P 1'
#
loop_
_entity.id
_entity.type
_entity.pdbx_description
1 polymer ?
#
loop_
_entity_poly.entity_id
_entity_poly.type
_entity_poly.pdbx_seq_one_letter_code
_entity_poly.pdbx_strand_id
1 'polypeptide(L)'
;MKAVKILLVALFALVVAVPLFAKEQVADADAVKTEAVKAFEQILDLWRAGDYGNLYDKTMVNGKDTKESFSKRMATARLKPSCCWEKMQNVVVSVKTPSTVVIKAKIGLDAPGEMEYKTKSFKLTNEFGEWRIARSELLSLAEVGKVKKTLKHKVKVVN
;
A
#
# COMPACT_ATOMS: atom_id res chain seq x y z
N MET A 1 9.02 -52.16 -33.12
CA MET A 1 7.72 -51.90 -32.46
C MET A 1 7.79 -51.65 -30.94
N LYS A 2 8.79 -52.15 -30.20
CA LYS A 2 8.92 -51.92 -28.74
C LYS A 2 9.36 -50.48 -28.38
N ALA A 3 10.23 -49.87 -29.18
CA ALA A 3 10.74 -48.50 -28.96
C ALA A 3 9.67 -47.40 -29.06
N VAL A 4 8.68 -47.57 -29.95
CA VAL A 4 7.56 -46.61 -30.12
C VAL A 4 6.64 -46.58 -28.90
N LYS A 5 6.44 -47.73 -28.24
CA LYS A 5 5.63 -47.82 -27.02
C LYS A 5 6.32 -47.16 -25.81
N ILE A 6 7.65 -47.22 -25.74
CA ILE A 6 8.44 -46.57 -24.67
C ILE A 6 8.41 -45.04 -24.82
N LEU A 7 8.45 -44.55 -26.07
CA LEU A 7 8.42 -43.11 -26.36
C LEU A 7 7.05 -42.48 -26.03
N LEU A 8 5.95 -43.20 -26.28
CA LEU A 8 4.59 -42.75 -25.97
C LEU A 8 4.31 -42.67 -24.46
N VAL A 9 4.85 -43.60 -23.65
CA VAL A 9 4.67 -43.59 -22.18
C VAL A 9 5.47 -42.46 -21.54
N ALA A 10 6.68 -42.16 -22.04
CA ALA A 10 7.48 -41.04 -21.55
C ALA A 10 6.84 -39.68 -21.87
N LEU A 11 6.23 -39.53 -23.05
CA LEU A 11 5.50 -38.30 -23.42
C LEU A 11 4.24 -38.10 -22.57
N PHE A 12 3.53 -39.17 -22.23
CA PHE A 12 2.34 -39.08 -21.39
C PHE A 12 2.68 -38.73 -19.94
N ALA A 13 3.81 -39.24 -19.40
CA ALA A 13 4.29 -38.90 -18.06
C ALA A 13 4.72 -37.42 -17.95
N LEU A 14 5.27 -36.84 -19.02
CA LEU A 14 5.70 -35.43 -19.00
C LEU A 14 4.51 -34.45 -19.05
N VAL A 15 3.39 -34.84 -19.66
CA VAL A 15 2.18 -33.99 -19.78
C VAL A 15 1.40 -33.92 -18.47
N VAL A 16 1.45 -34.96 -17.63
CA VAL A 16 0.70 -35.00 -16.35
C VAL A 16 1.43 -34.29 -15.20
N ALA A 17 2.74 -34.02 -15.33
CA ALA A 17 3.53 -33.33 -14.28
C ALA A 17 3.43 -31.79 -14.31
N VAL A 18 2.81 -31.21 -15.33
CA VAL A 18 2.75 -29.74 -15.54
C VAL A 18 1.76 -28.97 -14.62
N PRO A 19 0.67 -29.53 -14.03
CA PRO A 19 -0.33 -28.68 -13.39
C PRO A 19 -0.02 -28.31 -11.93
N LEU A 20 1.07 -28.78 -11.33
CA LEU A 20 1.40 -28.47 -9.93
C LEU A 20 2.02 -27.08 -9.74
N PHE A 21 2.83 -26.61 -10.68
CA PHE A 21 3.51 -25.30 -10.56
C PHE A 21 2.57 -24.09 -10.71
N ALA A 22 1.44 -24.23 -11.41
CA ALA A 22 0.50 -23.13 -11.62
C ALA A 22 -0.34 -22.79 -10.39
N LYS A 23 -0.60 -23.76 -9.49
CA LYS A 23 -1.40 -23.54 -8.27
C LYS A 23 -0.61 -22.84 -7.16
N GLU A 24 0.69 -23.12 -7.06
CA GLU A 24 1.55 -22.57 -6.01
C GLU A 24 1.78 -21.06 -6.17
N GLN A 25 1.97 -20.58 -7.40
CA GLN A 25 2.16 -19.13 -7.65
C GLN A 25 0.90 -18.29 -7.37
N VAL A 26 -0.30 -18.86 -7.55
CA VAL A 26 -1.56 -18.15 -7.29
C VAL A 26 -1.82 -18.05 -5.78
N ALA A 27 -1.52 -19.12 -5.03
CA ALA A 27 -1.62 -19.11 -3.57
C ALA A 27 -0.64 -18.12 -2.92
N ASP A 28 0.59 -18.03 -3.44
CA ASP A 28 1.61 -17.07 -3.00
C ASP A 28 1.16 -15.62 -3.23
N ALA A 29 0.63 -15.31 -4.41
CA ALA A 29 0.18 -13.96 -4.74
C ALA A 29 -0.99 -13.49 -3.87
N ASP A 30 -1.91 -14.38 -3.50
CA ASP A 30 -3.04 -13.99 -2.64
C ASP A 30 -2.60 -13.77 -1.18
N ALA A 31 -1.69 -14.61 -0.66
CA ALA A 31 -1.08 -14.40 0.65
C ALA A 31 -0.37 -13.04 0.74
N VAL A 32 0.47 -12.73 -0.27
CA VAL A 32 1.17 -11.44 -0.39
C VAL A 32 0.20 -10.26 -0.38
N LYS A 33 -0.94 -10.35 -1.10
CA LYS A 33 -1.96 -9.29 -1.09
C LYS A 33 -2.55 -9.11 0.31
N THR A 34 -2.95 -10.19 0.96
CA THR A 34 -3.59 -10.15 2.28
C THR A 34 -2.66 -9.57 3.33
N GLU A 35 -1.40 -10.01 3.34
CA GLU A 35 -0.37 -9.49 4.26
C GLU A 35 -0.10 -8.00 4.03
N ALA A 36 0.01 -7.58 2.77
CA ALA A 36 0.22 -6.19 2.42
C ALA A 36 -0.94 -5.28 2.82
N VAL A 37 -2.18 -5.72 2.60
CA VAL A 37 -3.39 -4.96 3.00
C VAL A 37 -3.42 -4.83 4.51
N LYS A 38 -3.23 -5.93 5.24
CA LYS A 38 -3.20 -5.92 6.71
C LYS A 38 -2.13 -4.98 7.25
N ALA A 39 -0.94 -5.01 6.67
CA ALA A 39 0.14 -4.10 7.07
C ALA A 39 -0.20 -2.63 6.76
N PHE A 40 -0.83 -2.36 5.62
CA PHE A 40 -1.28 -1.00 5.29
C PHE A 40 -2.37 -0.51 6.25
N GLU A 41 -3.30 -1.38 6.65
CA GLU A 41 -4.30 -1.06 7.68
C GLU A 41 -3.64 -0.71 9.02
N GLN A 42 -2.65 -1.50 9.45
CA GLN A 42 -1.89 -1.25 10.67
C GLN A 42 -1.16 0.10 10.63
N ILE A 43 -0.58 0.47 9.48
CA ILE A 43 0.04 1.78 9.27
C ILE A 43 -0.99 2.91 9.49
N LEU A 44 -2.19 2.78 8.95
CA LEU A 44 -3.25 3.77 9.15
C LEU A 44 -3.74 3.81 10.60
N ASP A 45 -3.81 2.66 11.28
CA ASP A 45 -4.21 2.59 12.69
C ASP A 45 -3.20 3.25 13.61
N LEU A 46 -1.90 3.01 13.40
CA LEU A 46 -0.82 3.67 14.14
C LEU A 46 -0.86 5.20 13.94
N TRP A 47 -1.09 5.64 12.70
CA TRP A 47 -1.25 7.06 12.41
C TRP A 47 -2.47 7.66 13.12
N ARG A 48 -3.62 6.98 13.08
CA ARG A 48 -4.83 7.44 13.77
C ARG A 48 -4.64 7.48 15.29
N ALA A 49 -4.00 6.47 15.86
CA ALA A 49 -3.70 6.37 17.29
C ALA A 49 -2.71 7.44 17.79
N GLY A 50 -2.02 8.12 16.88
CA GLY A 50 -0.99 9.09 17.23
C GLY A 50 0.33 8.43 17.66
N ASP A 51 0.48 7.13 17.44
CA ASP A 51 1.69 6.37 17.76
C ASP A 51 2.73 6.57 16.65
N TYR A 52 3.26 7.78 16.56
CA TYR A 52 4.19 8.18 15.50
C TYR A 52 5.56 7.51 15.62
N GLY A 53 5.89 7.04 16.83
CA GLY A 53 7.10 6.26 17.07
C GLY A 53 7.02 4.93 16.33
N ASN A 54 5.98 4.14 16.59
CA ASN A 54 5.82 2.85 15.90
C ASN A 54 5.46 3.03 14.43
N LEU A 55 4.74 4.11 14.07
CA LEU A 55 4.49 4.46 12.67
C LEU A 55 5.79 4.70 11.89
N TYR A 56 6.78 5.39 12.49
CA TYR A 56 8.08 5.62 11.86
C TYR A 56 8.76 4.30 11.50
N ASP A 57 8.67 3.30 12.38
CA ASP A 57 9.30 1.99 12.19
C ASP A 57 8.63 1.21 11.04
N LYS A 58 7.38 1.53 10.69
CA LYS A 58 6.67 1.03 9.49
C LYS A 58 6.96 1.81 8.21
N THR A 59 7.85 2.80 8.25
CA THR A 59 8.33 3.50 7.04
C THR A 59 9.62 2.88 6.52
N MET A 60 9.89 3.09 5.23
CA MET A 60 11.16 2.73 4.62
C MET A 60 12.34 3.34 5.41
N VAL A 61 13.43 2.58 5.52
CA VAL A 61 14.62 2.98 6.30
C VAL A 61 15.34 4.18 5.66
N ASN A 62 15.14 4.40 4.36
CA ASN A 62 15.78 5.46 3.62
C ASN A 62 15.19 6.86 3.92
N GLY A 63 16.07 7.86 3.97
CA GLY A 63 15.69 9.27 4.15
C GLY A 63 16.52 9.98 5.22
N LYS A 64 16.43 11.31 5.23
CA LYS A 64 17.18 12.17 6.18
C LYS A 64 16.40 12.47 7.48
N ASP A 65 15.11 12.15 7.54
CA ASP A 65 14.26 12.43 8.70
C ASP A 65 14.56 11.46 9.86
N THR A 66 14.76 12.01 11.04
CA THR A 66 14.87 11.23 12.28
C THR A 66 13.49 10.81 12.77
N LYS A 67 13.43 9.82 13.68
CA LYS A 67 12.19 9.39 14.34
C LYS A 67 11.49 10.56 15.04
N GLU A 68 12.28 11.43 15.67
CA GLU A 68 11.80 12.63 16.36
C GLU A 68 11.25 13.68 15.39
N SER A 69 11.97 13.98 14.29
CA SER A 69 11.50 14.96 13.30
C SER A 69 10.19 14.50 12.64
N PHE A 70 10.10 13.21 12.32
CA PHE A 70 8.89 12.60 11.77
C PHE A 70 7.72 12.71 12.75
N SER A 71 7.93 12.34 14.01
CA SER A 71 6.86 12.38 15.03
C SER A 71 6.33 13.80 15.27
N LYS A 72 7.23 14.78 15.37
CA LYS A 72 6.86 16.20 15.47
C LYS A 72 6.01 16.66 14.28
N ARG A 73 6.43 16.29 13.06
CA ARG A 73 5.73 16.65 11.83
C ARG A 73 4.35 16.01 11.73
N MET A 74 4.24 14.72 12.05
CA MET A 74 2.97 14.00 12.05
C MET A 74 2.01 14.52 13.13
N ALA A 75 2.52 14.93 14.29
CA ALA A 75 1.72 15.55 15.35
C ALA A 75 1.09 16.89 14.90
N THR A 76 1.78 17.63 14.03
CA THR A 76 1.27 18.88 13.41
C THR A 76 0.49 18.66 12.12
N ALA A 77 0.25 17.41 11.72
CA ALA A 77 -0.49 17.11 10.50
C ALA A 77 -1.94 17.62 10.59
N ARG A 78 -2.44 18.15 9.49
CA ARG A 78 -3.82 18.62 9.38
C ARG A 78 -4.82 17.46 9.36
N LEU A 79 -4.44 16.37 8.71
CA LEU A 79 -5.30 15.23 8.45
C LEU A 79 -4.90 14.02 9.30
N LYS A 80 -5.87 13.20 9.68
CA LYS A 80 -5.67 11.88 10.29
C LYS A 80 -6.61 10.86 9.63
N PRO A 81 -6.29 9.56 9.58
CA PRO A 81 -7.20 8.55 9.03
C PRO A 81 -8.49 8.52 9.85
N SER A 82 -9.63 8.46 9.17
CA SER A 82 -10.94 8.29 9.81
C SER A 82 -11.06 6.90 10.46
N CYS A 83 -12.06 6.71 11.33
CA CYS A 83 -12.28 5.42 11.97
C CYS A 83 -12.82 4.39 10.97
N CYS A 84 -12.63 3.12 11.31
CA CYS A 84 -13.60 2.08 10.98
C CYS A 84 -13.71 1.88 9.45
N TRP A 85 -14.93 1.66 8.94
CA TRP A 85 -15.17 1.42 7.51
C TRP A 85 -14.79 2.62 6.62
N GLU A 86 -14.71 3.83 7.18
CA GLU A 86 -14.34 5.04 6.43
C GLU A 86 -12.83 5.14 6.19
N LYS A 87 -12.02 4.43 7.00
CA LYS A 87 -10.55 4.42 6.92
C LYS A 87 -10.04 4.03 5.53
N MET A 88 -10.62 2.97 4.95
CA MET A 88 -10.13 2.41 3.68
C MET A 88 -11.28 1.77 2.91
N GLN A 89 -11.49 2.22 1.67
CA GLN A 89 -12.55 1.77 0.78
C GLN A 89 -12.01 1.51 -0.63
N ASN A 90 -12.75 0.71 -1.41
CA ASN A 90 -12.42 0.41 -2.82
C ASN A 90 -10.98 -0.08 -3.01
N VAL A 91 -10.55 -1.02 -2.17
CA VAL A 91 -9.18 -1.54 -2.14
C VAL A 91 -8.93 -2.41 -3.36
N VAL A 92 -7.94 -2.02 -4.16
CA VAL A 92 -7.44 -2.80 -5.30
C VAL A 92 -5.95 -3.00 -5.11
N VAL A 93 -5.52 -4.27 -5.03
CA VAL A 93 -4.12 -4.63 -4.81
C VAL A 93 -3.52 -5.17 -6.10
N SER A 94 -2.38 -4.62 -6.49
CA SER A 94 -1.55 -5.09 -7.61
C SER A 94 -0.22 -5.57 -7.08
N VAL A 95 0.00 -6.89 -7.08
CA VAL A 95 1.32 -7.48 -6.78
C VAL A 95 2.24 -7.21 -7.96
N LYS A 96 3.39 -6.57 -7.71
CA LYS A 96 4.42 -6.30 -8.73
C LYS A 96 5.54 -7.32 -8.64
N THR A 97 5.95 -7.65 -7.42
CA THR A 97 6.89 -8.71 -7.08
C THR A 97 6.47 -9.30 -5.73
N PRO A 98 7.03 -10.45 -5.29
CA PRO A 98 6.74 -11.01 -3.97
C PRO A 98 7.02 -10.02 -2.82
N SER A 99 7.93 -9.06 -3.04
CA SER A 99 8.32 -8.04 -2.06
C SER A 99 7.81 -6.63 -2.39
N THR A 100 6.97 -6.44 -3.41
CA THR A 100 6.49 -5.12 -3.80
C THR A 100 5.05 -5.19 -4.29
N VAL A 101 4.21 -4.35 -3.69
CA VAL A 101 2.77 -4.27 -3.98
C VAL A 101 2.36 -2.81 -4.16
N VAL A 102 1.32 -2.60 -4.95
CA VAL A 102 0.68 -1.29 -5.09
C VAL A 102 -0.78 -1.44 -4.66
N ILE A 103 -1.17 -0.70 -3.63
CA ILE A 103 -2.53 -0.66 -3.10
C ILE A 103 -3.18 0.63 -3.58
N LYS A 104 -4.21 0.53 -4.42
CA LYS A 104 -5.08 1.66 -4.75
C LYS A 104 -6.28 1.63 -3.82
N ALA A 105 -6.50 2.71 -3.08
CA ALA A 105 -7.60 2.79 -2.12
C ALA A 105 -8.12 4.23 -2.01
N LYS A 106 -9.40 4.34 -1.63
CA LYS A 106 -10.03 5.58 -1.17
C LYS A 106 -9.90 5.64 0.36
N ILE A 107 -9.17 6.63 0.87
CA ILE A 107 -8.88 6.81 2.29
C ILE A 107 -9.75 7.94 2.83
N GLY A 108 -10.54 7.65 3.87
CA GLY A 108 -11.23 8.67 4.66
C GLY A 108 -10.27 9.34 5.63
N LEU A 109 -10.29 10.66 5.67
CA LEU A 109 -9.42 11.49 6.48
C LEU A 109 -10.24 12.49 7.27
N ASP A 110 -10.05 12.52 8.58
CA ASP A 110 -10.63 13.51 9.47
C ASP A 110 -9.88 14.83 9.25
N ALA A 111 -10.58 15.84 8.70
CA ALA A 111 -10.08 17.19 8.55
C ALA A 111 -10.83 18.15 9.49
N PRO A 112 -10.28 19.35 9.76
CA PRO A 112 -11.00 20.35 10.54
C PRO A 112 -12.30 20.77 9.82
N GLY A 113 -13.44 20.38 10.40
CA GLY A 113 -14.79 20.77 9.97
C GLY A 113 -15.55 19.70 9.19
N GLU A 114 -14.90 18.94 8.31
CA GLU A 114 -15.54 17.90 7.49
C GLU A 114 -14.55 16.78 7.16
N MET A 115 -15.07 15.56 6.95
CA MET A 115 -14.28 14.43 6.48
C MET A 115 -13.89 14.61 5.00
N GLU A 116 -12.61 14.40 4.69
CA GLU A 116 -12.09 14.43 3.33
C GLU A 116 -11.80 13.00 2.84
N TYR A 117 -12.03 12.73 1.56
CA TYR A 117 -11.66 11.45 0.95
C TYR A 117 -10.55 11.62 -0.08
N LYS A 118 -9.50 10.81 0.01
CA LYS A 118 -8.40 10.79 -0.96
C LYS A 118 -8.24 9.42 -1.60
N THR A 119 -8.44 9.36 -2.91
CA THR A 119 -8.16 8.16 -3.72
C THR A 119 -6.74 8.22 -4.25
N LYS A 120 -5.87 7.30 -3.83
CA LYS A 120 -4.46 7.27 -4.26
C LYS A 120 -3.95 5.83 -4.35
N SER A 121 -2.86 5.66 -5.08
CA SER A 121 -2.07 4.43 -5.12
C SER A 121 -0.87 4.54 -4.18
N PHE A 122 -0.69 3.55 -3.32
CA PHE A 122 0.37 3.45 -2.33
C PHE A 122 1.27 2.28 -2.67
N LYS A 123 2.56 2.53 -2.84
CA LYS A 123 3.56 1.46 -2.99
C LYS A 123 4.02 1.00 -1.61
N LEU A 124 3.90 -0.29 -1.34
CA LEU A 124 4.51 -0.93 -0.20
C LEU A 124 5.62 -1.88 -0.67
N THR A 125 6.70 -1.91 0.08
CA THR A 125 7.82 -2.82 -0.14
C THR A 125 8.01 -3.67 1.11
N ASN A 126 8.18 -4.98 0.95
CA ASN A 126 8.56 -5.86 2.04
C ASN A 126 10.08 -5.75 2.23
N GLU A 127 10.51 -5.17 3.35
CA GLU A 127 11.92 -5.11 3.75
C GLU A 127 12.06 -5.92 5.04
N PHE A 128 12.90 -6.96 5.01
CA PHE A 128 13.17 -7.83 6.17
C PHE A 128 11.93 -8.47 6.80
N GLY A 129 10.93 -8.84 5.98
CA GLY A 129 9.68 -9.46 6.45
C GLY A 129 8.61 -8.47 6.86
N GLU A 130 8.87 -7.16 6.78
CA GLU A 130 7.89 -6.13 7.11
C GLU A 130 7.51 -5.29 5.88
N TRP A 131 6.20 -5.18 5.63
CA TRP A 131 5.68 -4.27 4.62
C TRP A 131 5.79 -2.81 5.10
N ARG A 132 6.51 -1.99 4.32
CA ARG A 132 6.81 -0.60 4.63
C ARG A 132 6.36 0.33 3.52
N ILE A 133 5.95 1.54 3.92
CA ILE A 133 5.57 2.63 3.01
C ILE A 133 6.65 3.71 2.98
N ALA A 134 6.77 4.42 1.85
CA ALA A 134 7.65 5.58 1.78
C ALA A 134 7.19 6.67 2.76
N ARG A 135 8.14 7.25 3.50
CA ARG A 135 7.84 8.31 4.49
C ARG A 135 7.20 9.55 3.86
N SER A 136 7.64 9.93 2.67
CA SER A 136 7.10 11.04 1.89
C SER A 136 5.63 10.84 1.52
N GLU A 137 5.20 9.60 1.29
CA GLU A 137 3.81 9.26 0.96
C GLU A 137 2.89 9.55 2.16
N LEU A 138 3.27 9.12 3.37
CA LEU A 138 2.50 9.41 4.59
C LEU A 138 2.45 10.91 4.88
N LEU A 139 3.59 11.60 4.84
CA LEU A 139 3.66 13.04 5.11
C LEU A 139 2.82 13.86 4.11
N SER A 140 2.81 13.43 2.84
CA SER A 140 2.01 14.04 1.78
C SER A 140 0.51 13.80 1.97
N LEU A 141 0.13 12.57 2.34
CA LEU A 141 -1.26 12.21 2.63
C LEU A 141 -1.80 12.99 3.84
N ALA A 142 -0.96 13.16 4.87
CA ALA A 142 -1.25 13.88 6.11
C ALA A 142 -1.28 15.42 5.97
N GLU A 143 -0.90 15.95 4.79
CA GLU A 143 -0.80 17.40 4.53
C GLU A 143 0.09 18.17 5.50
N VAL A 144 1.19 17.54 5.95
CA VAL A 144 2.17 18.17 6.82
C VAL A 144 2.74 19.42 6.15
N GLY A 145 2.57 20.59 6.78
CA GLY A 145 3.12 21.87 6.32
C GLY A 145 2.34 22.56 5.20
N LYS A 146 1.16 22.07 4.81
CA LYS A 146 0.30 22.76 3.83
C LYS A 146 -0.72 23.65 4.53
N VAL A 147 -0.54 24.96 4.43
CA VAL A 147 -1.60 25.95 4.69
C VAL A 147 -2.53 25.97 3.47
N LYS A 148 -3.85 25.91 3.67
CA LYS A 148 -4.87 25.96 2.59
C LYS A 148 -4.58 27.14 1.66
N LYS A 149 -4.10 26.88 0.43
CA LYS A 149 -4.15 27.90 -0.64
C LYS A 149 -5.59 27.98 -1.10
N THR A 150 -6.31 29.02 -0.69
CA THR A 150 -7.59 29.41 -1.31
C THR A 150 -7.33 29.64 -2.80
N LEU A 151 -7.83 28.74 -3.65
CA LEU A 151 -7.85 28.89 -5.10
C LEU A 151 -8.74 30.11 -5.43
N LYS A 152 -8.14 31.30 -5.58
CA LYS A 152 -8.80 32.42 -6.25
C LYS A 152 -8.98 32.03 -7.71
N HIS A 153 -10.18 31.58 -8.07
CA HIS A 153 -10.56 31.44 -9.48
C HIS A 153 -10.51 32.84 -10.12
N LYS A 154 -9.48 33.12 -10.93
CA LYS A 154 -9.49 34.26 -11.84
C LYS A 154 -10.47 33.92 -12.96
N VAL A 155 -11.71 34.39 -12.83
CA VAL A 155 -12.65 34.46 -13.96
C VAL A 155 -12.03 35.42 -14.98
N LYS A 156 -11.60 34.88 -16.12
CA LYS A 156 -11.13 35.67 -17.26
C LYS A 156 -12.37 36.11 -18.04
N VAL A 157 -12.82 37.33 -17.81
CA VAL A 157 -13.81 37.99 -18.66
C VAL A 157 -13.12 38.26 -19.99
N VAL A 158 -13.63 37.68 -21.07
CA VAL A 158 -13.20 37.96 -22.45
C VAL A 158 -14.14 39.05 -22.96
N ASN A 159 -13.56 40.20 -23.31
CA ASN A 159 -14.21 41.25 -24.11
C ASN A 159 -14.12 40.88 -25.60
#